data_AF-A0A259G1N8-F1
#
_entry.id   AF-A0A259G1N8-F1
#
_cell.length_a   1.000
_cell.length_b   1.000
_cell.length_c   1.000
_cell.angle_alpha   90.00
_cell.angle_beta   90.00
_cell.angle_gamma   90.00
#
_symmetry.space_group_name_H-M   'P 1'
#
loop_
_entity.id
_entity.type
_entity.pdbx_description
1 polymer ?
#
loop_
_entity_poly.entity_id
_entity_poly.type
_entity_poly.pdbx_seq_one_letter_code
_entity_poly.pdbx_strand_id
1 'polypeptide(L)'
;IENAQRKVEQRNFDIRKQLLEYDDVSNDQRKVIYEQRNEVLASDDIADTIRAMRDDVLLETVSLHIAPGSMDEQWDVPGLEKALAAQFNLDLPLTQWLADDKTLNEEALRSKICDAADALYKEKEAIVGTQGLRQFERAVMLQSIDSHWREHLSALDHLRQGIHLRSYAQKQPKQEYKREAFELFSAMLAGIKAEVTQTTTTVQVRAPEDVQAVDLHDALSNVQFQHAGFDEAQDFAAAEAEAGGLDFSSVGRNDPCPCGSGKKFKQCHGKLN
;
A
#
# COMPACT_ATOMS: atom_id res chain seq x y z
N ILE A 1 -20.11 -34.66 -28.31
CA ILE A 1 -20.56 -33.40 -27.67
C ILE A 1 -19.86 -33.25 -26.31
N GLU A 2 -19.94 -34.24 -25.44
CA GLU A 2 -19.24 -34.27 -24.13
C GLU A 2 -17.72 -33.98 -24.18
N ASN A 3 -16.97 -34.63 -25.08
CA ASN A 3 -15.53 -34.36 -25.25
C ASN A 3 -15.20 -32.92 -25.71
N ALA A 4 -16.09 -32.28 -26.46
CA ALA A 4 -15.90 -30.90 -26.89
C ALA A 4 -16.22 -29.94 -25.75
N GLN A 5 -17.26 -30.23 -24.97
CA GLN A 5 -17.63 -29.47 -23.77
C GLN A 5 -16.53 -29.52 -22.71
N ARG A 6 -15.97 -30.71 -22.43
CA ARG A 6 -14.83 -30.89 -21.52
C ARG A 6 -13.59 -30.10 -21.94
N LYS A 7 -13.29 -30.01 -23.25
CA LYS A 7 -12.18 -29.18 -23.76
C LYS A 7 -12.43 -27.69 -23.59
N VAL A 8 -13.67 -27.23 -23.75
CA VAL A 8 -14.04 -25.82 -23.53
C VAL A 8 -13.97 -25.47 -22.04
N GLU A 9 -14.47 -26.36 -21.17
CA GLU A 9 -14.37 -26.21 -19.72
C GLU A 9 -12.91 -26.18 -19.25
N GLN A 10 -12.07 -27.07 -19.77
CA GLN A 10 -10.63 -27.09 -19.47
C GLN A 10 -9.94 -25.80 -19.93
N ARG A 11 -10.24 -25.31 -21.13
CA ARG A 11 -9.71 -24.03 -21.64
C ARG A 11 -10.14 -22.86 -20.76
N ASN A 12 -11.41 -22.81 -20.36
CA ASN A 12 -11.92 -21.75 -19.48
C ASN A 12 -11.29 -21.83 -18.08
N PHE A 13 -11.07 -23.04 -17.57
CA PHE A 13 -10.38 -23.29 -16.32
C PHE A 13 -8.93 -22.79 -16.38
N ASP A 14 -8.19 -23.11 -17.44
CA ASP A 14 -6.80 -22.69 -17.62
C ASP A 14 -6.68 -21.16 -17.70
N ILE A 15 -7.61 -20.49 -18.40
CA ILE A 15 -7.67 -19.02 -18.46
C ILE A 15 -7.93 -18.43 -17.07
N ARG A 16 -8.93 -18.94 -16.34
CA ARG A 16 -9.24 -18.45 -14.99
C ARG A 16 -8.08 -18.67 -14.02
N LYS A 17 -7.41 -19.82 -14.11
CA LYS A 17 -6.24 -20.13 -13.29
C LYS A 17 -5.12 -19.13 -13.55
N GLN A 18 -4.84 -18.80 -14.81
CA GLN A 18 -3.84 -17.79 -15.13
C GLN A 18 -4.23 -16.41 -14.59
N LEU A 19 -5.50 -16.00 -14.67
CA LEU A 19 -5.97 -14.73 -14.11
C LEU A 19 -5.81 -14.69 -12.58
N LEU A 20 -6.19 -15.77 -11.89
CA LEU A 20 -6.06 -15.89 -10.43
C LEU A 20 -4.61 -15.72 -9.97
N GLU A 21 -3.66 -16.27 -10.72
CA GLU A 21 -2.24 -16.18 -10.38
C GLU A 21 -1.66 -14.76 -10.49
N TYR A 22 -2.26 -13.87 -11.28
CA TYR A 22 -1.93 -12.44 -11.30
C TYR A 22 -2.61 -11.71 -10.14
N ASP A 23 -3.86 -12.08 -9.83
CA ASP A 23 -4.62 -11.51 -8.73
C ASP A 23 -3.98 -11.84 -7.37
N ASP A 24 -3.36 -13.01 -7.21
CA ASP A 24 -2.61 -13.40 -6.00
C ASP A 24 -1.52 -12.38 -5.64
N VAL A 25 -0.78 -11.88 -6.63
CA VAL A 25 0.31 -10.90 -6.41
C VAL A 25 -0.25 -9.59 -5.85
N SER A 26 -1.32 -9.09 -6.46
CA SER A 26 -1.99 -7.86 -6.01
C SER A 26 -2.61 -8.04 -4.62
N ASN A 27 -3.19 -9.22 -4.34
CA ASN A 27 -3.76 -9.54 -3.03
C ASN A 27 -2.69 -9.57 -1.92
N ASP A 28 -1.54 -10.19 -2.18
CA ASP A 28 -0.44 -10.24 -1.21
C ASP A 28 0.09 -8.84 -0.90
N GLN A 29 0.30 -8.01 -1.94
CA GLN A 29 0.71 -6.61 -1.77
C GLN A 29 -0.34 -5.78 -1.02
N ARG A 30 -1.63 -5.99 -1.33
CA ARG A 30 -2.74 -5.33 -0.65
C ARG A 30 -2.75 -5.65 0.85
N LYS A 31 -2.52 -6.91 1.24
CA LYS A 31 -2.46 -7.30 2.66
C LYS A 31 -1.39 -6.48 3.41
N VAL A 32 -0.19 -6.37 2.84
CA VAL A 32 0.92 -5.60 3.44
C VAL A 32 0.55 -4.12 3.59
N ILE A 33 -0.03 -3.50 2.56
CA ILE A 33 -0.40 -2.08 2.60
C ILE A 33 -1.51 -1.81 3.61
N TYR A 34 -2.51 -2.70 3.68
CA TYR A 34 -3.61 -2.54 4.60
C TYR A 34 -3.19 -2.80 6.05
N GLU A 35 -2.26 -3.72 6.28
CA GLU A 35 -1.63 -3.92 7.58
C GLU A 35 -0.93 -2.65 8.04
N GLN A 36 -0.01 -2.11 7.23
CA GLN A 36 0.68 -0.84 7.55
C GLN A 36 -0.30 0.33 7.76
N ARG A 37 -1.31 0.46 6.90
CA ARG A 37 -2.32 1.51 7.03
C ARG A 37 -3.11 1.39 8.33
N ASN A 38 -3.48 0.18 8.72
CA ASN A 38 -4.21 -0.08 9.96
C ASN A 38 -3.33 0.16 11.19
N GLU A 39 -2.04 -0.17 11.14
CA GLU A 39 -1.08 0.16 12.20
C GLU A 39 -0.99 1.68 12.43
N VAL A 40 -0.92 2.47 11.36
CA VAL A 40 -0.91 3.95 11.44
C VAL A 40 -2.23 4.49 12.00
N LEU A 41 -3.37 3.91 11.62
CA LEU A 41 -4.68 4.31 12.14
C LEU A 41 -4.86 3.96 13.63
N ALA A 42 -4.30 2.84 14.06
CA ALA A 42 -4.42 2.35 15.43
C ALA A 42 -3.44 3.03 16.40
N SER A 43 -2.33 3.57 15.90
CA SER A 43 -1.32 4.21 16.74
C SER A 43 -1.60 5.70 16.97
N ASP A 44 -1.47 6.14 18.22
CA ASP A 44 -1.51 7.56 18.59
C ASP A 44 -0.17 8.27 18.38
N ASP A 45 0.92 7.52 18.15
CA ASP A 45 2.26 8.04 17.95
C ASP A 45 3.00 7.20 16.90
N ILE A 46 3.52 7.88 15.87
CA ILE A 46 4.32 7.28 14.80
C ILE A 46 5.68 7.97 14.65
N ALA A 47 6.14 8.70 15.67
CA ALA A 47 7.38 9.47 15.66
C ALA A 47 8.60 8.66 15.21
N ASP A 48 8.75 7.48 15.80
CA ASP A 48 9.88 6.58 15.52
C ASP A 48 9.82 6.06 14.08
N THR A 49 8.62 5.79 13.56
CA THR A 49 8.42 5.39 12.16
C THR A 49 8.81 6.52 11.21
N ILE A 50 8.38 7.76 11.49
CA ILE A 50 8.74 8.94 10.69
C ILE A 50 10.24 9.21 10.74
N ARG A 51 10.87 9.07 11.92
CA ARG A 51 12.32 9.20 12.08
C ARG A 51 13.07 8.15 11.27
N ALA A 52 12.69 6.89 11.37
CA ALA A 52 13.30 5.81 10.60
C ALA A 52 13.16 6.03 9.09
N MET A 53 11.99 6.48 8.62
CA MET A 53 11.79 6.83 7.21
C MET A 53 12.69 8.00 6.78
N ARG A 54 12.81 9.03 7.61
CA ARG A 54 13.70 10.17 7.35
C ARG A 54 15.14 9.72 7.25
N ASP A 55 15.61 8.90 8.20
CA ASP A 55 16.98 8.39 8.19
C ASP A 55 17.27 7.57 6.94
N ASP A 56 16.38 6.64 6.58
CA ASP A 56 16.49 5.85 5.34
C ASP A 56 16.63 6.75 4.11
N VAL A 57 15.75 7.74 3.96
CA VAL A 57 15.72 8.66 2.81
C VAL A 57 16.95 9.56 2.76
N LEU A 58 17.40 10.07 3.92
CA LEU A 58 18.62 10.86 4.00
C LEU A 58 19.84 10.02 3.64
N LEU A 59 19.95 8.80 4.16
CA LEU A 59 21.07 7.90 3.86
C LEU A 59 21.11 7.48 2.39
N GLU A 60 19.94 7.25 1.76
CA GLU A 60 19.85 7.01 0.32
C GLU A 60 20.31 8.25 -0.47
N THR A 61 19.86 9.44 -0.08
CA THR A 61 20.28 10.71 -0.70
C THR A 61 21.79 10.91 -0.58
N VAL A 62 22.37 10.65 0.60
CA VAL A 62 23.83 10.70 0.79
C VAL A 62 24.51 9.68 -0.13
N SER A 63 23.96 8.48 -0.27
CA SER A 63 24.56 7.43 -1.11
C SER A 63 24.59 7.75 -2.60
N LEU A 64 23.68 8.61 -3.08
CA LEU A 64 23.68 9.09 -4.47
C LEU A 64 24.84 10.06 -4.77
N HIS A 65 25.35 10.77 -3.76
CA HIS A 65 26.44 11.73 -3.92
C HIS A 65 27.77 11.23 -3.33
N ILE A 66 27.71 10.31 -2.37
CA ILE A 66 28.82 9.72 -1.65
C ILE A 66 28.59 8.21 -1.60
N ALA A 67 29.15 7.49 -2.57
CA ALA A 67 28.95 6.05 -2.67
C ALA A 67 29.59 5.33 -1.45
N PRO A 68 28.93 4.31 -0.88
CA PRO A 68 29.46 3.57 0.26
C PRO A 68 30.87 2.99 0.01
N GLY A 69 31.82 3.32 0.88
CA GLY A 69 33.21 2.87 0.79
C GLY A 69 34.04 3.58 -0.27
N SER A 70 33.54 4.67 -0.85
CA SER A 70 34.29 5.50 -1.79
C SER A 70 35.35 6.35 -1.07
N MET A 71 36.36 6.79 -1.83
CA MET A 71 37.39 7.70 -1.33
C MET A 71 36.88 9.14 -1.34
N ASP A 72 37.35 9.96 -0.41
CA ASP A 72 36.94 11.37 -0.22
C ASP A 72 37.02 12.21 -1.53
N GLU A 73 37.98 11.90 -2.41
CA GLU A 73 38.14 12.58 -3.71
C GLU A 73 36.97 12.36 -4.68
N GLN A 74 36.17 11.32 -4.46
CA GLN A 74 35.02 10.95 -5.30
C GLN A 74 33.71 11.55 -4.80
N TRP A 75 33.72 12.23 -3.64
CA TRP A 75 32.51 12.72 -2.99
C TRP A 75 32.01 14.00 -3.68
N ASP A 76 30.74 13.99 -4.09
CA ASP A 76 30.05 15.19 -4.56
C ASP A 76 29.39 15.93 -3.37
N VAL A 77 30.22 16.48 -2.50
CA VAL A 77 29.76 17.23 -1.31
C VAL A 77 28.90 18.45 -1.70
N PRO A 78 29.28 19.28 -2.69
CA PRO A 78 28.47 20.44 -3.08
C PRO A 78 27.11 20.05 -3.70
N GLY A 79 27.04 18.91 -4.40
CA GLY A 79 25.78 18.37 -4.89
C GLY A 79 24.90 17.88 -3.74
N LEU A 80 25.48 17.19 -2.76
CA LEU A 80 24.77 16.73 -1.57
C LEU A 80 24.19 17.89 -0.76
N GLU A 81 24.97 18.94 -0.50
CA GLU A 81 24.48 20.15 0.19
C GLU A 81 23.26 20.75 -0.51
N LYS A 82 23.32 20.87 -1.85
CA LYS A 82 22.19 21.39 -2.65
C LYS A 82 20.98 20.47 -2.59
N ALA A 83 21.18 19.16 -2.65
CA ALA A 83 20.09 18.20 -2.58
C ALA A 83 19.39 18.26 -1.21
N LEU A 84 20.16 18.31 -0.12
CA LEU A 84 19.64 18.41 1.24
C LEU A 84 18.85 19.71 1.47
N ALA A 85 19.39 20.84 1.01
CA ALA A 85 18.70 22.13 1.10
C ALA A 85 17.41 22.14 0.26
N ALA A 86 17.46 21.67 -0.99
CA ALA A 86 16.32 21.76 -1.91
C ALA A 86 15.18 20.79 -1.57
N GLN A 87 15.50 19.57 -1.11
CA GLN A 87 14.49 18.54 -0.86
C GLN A 87 13.98 18.55 0.58
N PHE A 88 14.84 18.90 1.54
CA PHE A 88 14.54 18.75 2.97
C PHE A 88 14.65 20.06 3.76
N ASN A 89 14.95 21.20 3.12
CA ASN A 89 15.26 22.46 3.83
C ASN A 89 16.38 22.30 4.87
N LEU A 90 17.34 21.41 4.59
CA LEU A 90 18.50 21.16 5.46
C LEU A 90 19.71 21.92 4.92
N ASP A 91 19.86 23.17 5.38
CA ASP A 91 21.01 24.03 5.06
C ASP A 91 22.24 23.63 5.91
N LEU A 92 22.91 22.55 5.51
CA LEU A 92 24.07 22.01 6.22
C LEU A 92 25.38 22.39 5.50
N PRO A 93 26.35 23.03 6.19
CA PRO A 93 27.63 23.39 5.58
C PRO A 93 28.62 22.21 5.61
N LEU A 94 28.30 21.12 4.89
CA LEU A 94 29.08 19.88 4.86
C LEU A 94 30.54 20.10 4.42
N THR A 95 30.75 20.99 3.46
CA THR A 95 32.08 21.38 2.96
C THR A 95 32.92 22.00 4.07
N GLN A 96 32.30 22.82 4.94
CA GLN A 96 32.98 23.40 6.10
C GLN A 96 33.27 22.32 7.14
N TRP A 97 32.33 21.40 7.40
CA TRP A 97 32.54 20.30 8.35
C TRP A 97 33.74 19.43 7.98
N LEU A 98 33.90 19.10 6.70
CA LEU A 98 35.03 18.30 6.20
C LEU A 98 36.35 19.09 6.16
N ALA A 99 36.28 20.42 5.99
CA ALA A 99 37.46 21.28 6.06
C ALA A 99 37.97 21.45 7.50
N ASP A 100 37.05 21.58 8.46
CA ASP A 100 37.34 21.77 9.88
C ASP A 100 37.81 20.48 10.56
N ASP A 101 37.25 19.33 10.17
CA ASP A 101 37.59 18.02 10.73
C ASP A 101 37.98 17.01 9.64
N LYS A 102 39.30 16.86 9.45
CA LYS A 102 39.88 15.89 8.49
C LYS A 102 39.77 14.43 8.95
N THR A 103 39.29 14.18 10.17
CA THR A 103 39.05 12.82 10.67
C THR A 103 37.61 12.37 10.49
N LEU A 104 36.73 13.26 9.99
CA LEU A 104 35.34 12.97 9.70
C LEU A 104 35.23 12.00 8.52
N ASN A 105 35.06 10.73 8.83
CA ASN A 105 34.87 9.68 7.84
C ASN A 105 33.41 9.62 7.34
N GLU A 106 33.17 8.80 6.31
CA GLU A 106 31.84 8.66 5.68
C GLU A 106 30.73 8.33 6.70
N GLU A 107 30.99 7.38 7.59
CA GLU A 107 30.02 6.93 8.59
C GLU A 107 29.67 8.04 9.60
N ALA A 108 30.67 8.77 10.09
CA ALA A 108 30.46 9.91 10.98
C ALA A 108 29.74 11.06 10.27
N LEU A 109 30.04 11.30 8.98
CA LEU A 109 29.33 12.30 8.18
C LEU A 109 27.84 11.94 8.04
N ARG A 110 27.52 10.68 7.73
CA ARG A 110 26.14 10.17 7.66
C ARG A 110 25.40 10.36 8.97
N SER A 111 25.98 9.93 10.08
CA SER A 111 25.39 10.11 11.42
C SER A 111 25.14 11.59 11.71
N LYS A 112 26.13 12.45 11.45
CA LYS A 112 26.04 13.89 11.71
C LYS A 112 24.93 14.58 10.91
N ILE A 113 24.67 14.12 9.68
CA ILE A 113 23.55 14.63 8.85
C ILE A 113 22.21 14.22 9.47
N CYS A 114 22.03 12.95 9.85
CA CYS A 114 20.81 12.48 10.50
C CYS A 114 20.57 13.19 11.84
N ASP A 115 21.61 13.35 12.66
CA ASP A 115 21.54 14.06 13.94
C ASP A 115 21.13 15.53 13.76
N ALA A 116 21.65 16.20 12.72
CA ALA A 116 21.27 17.57 12.42
C ALA A 116 19.80 17.67 11.94
N ALA A 117 19.35 16.71 11.13
CA ALA A 117 17.94 16.64 10.71
C ALA A 117 17.00 16.38 11.90
N ASP A 118 17.39 15.51 12.82
CA ASP A 118 16.67 15.24 14.07
C ASP A 118 16.57 16.48 14.96
N ALA A 119 17.66 17.25 15.08
CA ALA A 119 17.68 18.48 15.87
C ALA A 119 16.69 19.51 15.31
N LEU A 120 16.71 19.74 13.99
CA LEU A 120 15.78 20.64 13.32
C LEU A 120 14.32 20.17 13.43
N TYR A 121 14.09 18.86 13.36
CA TYR A 121 12.74 18.31 13.54
C TYR A 121 12.22 18.54 14.97
N LYS A 122 13.08 18.42 15.98
CA LYS A 122 12.72 18.72 17.39
C LYS A 122 12.45 20.20 17.62
N GLU A 123 13.20 21.09 16.98
CA GLU A 123 12.92 22.53 17.03
C GLU A 123 11.54 22.84 16.45
N LYS A 124 11.20 22.21 15.32
CA LYS A 124 9.87 22.29 14.73
C LYS A 124 8.79 21.77 15.67
N GLU A 125 9.00 20.61 16.30
CA GLU A 125 8.07 20.06 17.28
C GLU A 125 7.83 21.01 18.46
N ALA A 126 8.85 21.70 18.94
CA ALA A 126 8.72 22.67 20.02
C ALA A 126 7.84 23.89 19.62
N ILE A 127 7.84 24.28 18.34
CA ILE A 127 7.04 25.40 17.81
C ILE A 127 5.58 24.97 17.60
N VAL A 128 5.37 23.77 17.05
CA VAL A 128 4.04 23.25 16.65
C VAL A 128 3.28 22.66 17.83
N GLY A 129 3.99 22.06 18.77
CA GLY A 129 3.44 21.21 19.81
C GLY A 129 3.30 19.76 19.35
N THR A 130 3.63 18.82 20.24
CA THR A 130 3.67 17.38 19.97
C THR A 130 2.34 16.84 19.43
N GLN A 131 1.20 17.19 20.04
CA GLN A 131 -0.09 16.63 19.64
C GLN A 131 -0.47 17.01 18.19
N GLY A 132 -0.29 18.28 17.82
CA GLY A 132 -0.57 18.75 16.46
C GLY A 132 0.37 18.11 15.44
N LEU A 133 1.66 17.94 15.80
CA LEU A 133 2.63 17.30 14.93
C LEU A 133 2.33 15.81 14.71
N ARG A 134 1.98 15.05 15.76
CA ARG A 134 1.63 13.62 15.61
C ARG A 134 0.41 13.43 14.72
N GLN A 135 -0.63 14.27 14.88
CA GLN A 135 -1.81 14.20 14.02
C GLN A 135 -1.47 14.52 12.57
N PHE A 136 -0.63 15.54 12.35
CA PHE A 136 -0.17 15.92 11.02
C PHE A 136 0.65 14.80 10.36
N GLU A 137 1.61 14.20 11.05
CA GLU A 137 2.40 13.07 10.54
C GLU A 137 1.52 11.89 10.11
N ARG A 138 0.53 11.52 10.94
CA ARG A 138 -0.41 10.43 10.58
C ARG A 138 -1.22 10.78 9.35
N ALA A 139 -1.73 12.00 9.26
CA ALA A 139 -2.50 12.45 8.10
C ALA A 139 -1.67 12.38 6.81
N VAL A 140 -0.42 12.87 6.86
CA VAL A 140 0.52 12.81 5.72
C VAL A 140 0.83 11.36 5.35
N MET A 141 1.12 10.50 6.33
CA MET A 141 1.43 9.09 6.08
C MET A 141 0.27 8.33 5.44
N LEU A 142 -0.95 8.50 5.97
CA LEU A 142 -2.15 7.87 5.41
C LEU A 142 -2.46 8.37 4.00
N GLN A 143 -2.38 9.68 3.77
CA GLN A 143 -2.60 10.27 2.45
C GLN A 143 -1.56 9.75 1.44
N SER A 144 -0.29 9.66 1.84
CA SER A 144 0.79 9.17 0.99
C SER A 144 0.59 7.71 0.62
N ILE A 145 0.25 6.84 1.60
CA ILE A 145 -0.09 5.43 1.36
C ILE A 145 -1.25 5.30 0.37
N ASP A 146 -2.35 6.02 0.60
CA ASP A 146 -3.56 5.91 -0.22
C ASP A 146 -3.33 6.40 -1.66
N SER A 147 -2.58 7.49 -1.84
CA SER A 147 -2.26 8.02 -3.18
C SER A 147 -1.34 7.06 -3.95
N HIS A 148 -0.23 6.64 -3.34
CA HIS A 148 0.75 5.75 -3.96
C HIS A 148 0.16 4.37 -4.28
N TRP A 149 -0.67 3.83 -3.39
CA TRP A 149 -1.34 2.54 -3.63
C TRP A 149 -2.27 2.60 -4.84
N ARG A 150 -3.05 3.68 -4.99
CA ARG A 150 -3.93 3.87 -6.14
C ARG A 150 -3.14 3.96 -7.46
N GLU A 151 -2.02 4.67 -7.46
CA GLU A 151 -1.14 4.77 -8.62
C GLU A 151 -0.51 3.41 -8.97
N HIS A 152 -0.06 2.66 -7.95
CA HIS A 152 0.48 1.31 -8.11
C HIS A 152 -0.56 0.33 -8.69
N LEU A 153 -1.81 0.38 -8.24
CA LEU A 153 -2.89 -0.43 -8.84
C LEU A 153 -3.07 -0.13 -10.33
N SER A 154 -2.99 1.15 -10.72
CA SER A 154 -3.02 1.52 -12.14
C SER A 154 -1.80 0.99 -12.89
N ALA A 155 -0.61 1.05 -12.30
CA ALA A 155 0.62 0.52 -12.89
C ALA A 155 0.57 -1.00 -13.08
N LEU A 156 0.03 -1.74 -12.10
CA LEU A 156 -0.17 -3.18 -12.19
C LEU A 156 -1.16 -3.58 -13.28
N ASP A 157 -2.24 -2.81 -13.48
CA ASP A 157 -3.19 -3.06 -14.57
C ASP A 157 -2.53 -2.87 -15.93
N HIS A 158 -1.78 -1.77 -16.13
CA HIS A 158 -1.02 -1.55 -17.36
C HIS A 158 0.04 -2.65 -17.60
N LEU A 159 0.75 -3.06 -16.54
CA LEU A 159 1.73 -4.14 -16.61
C LEU A 159 1.07 -5.45 -17.05
N ARG A 160 -0.09 -5.79 -16.48
CA ARG A 160 -0.85 -7.00 -16.82
C ARG A 160 -1.29 -7.01 -18.29
N GLN A 161 -1.71 -5.87 -18.84
CA GLN A 161 -2.09 -5.76 -20.24
C GLN A 161 -0.89 -5.96 -21.18
N GLY A 162 0.29 -5.44 -20.81
CA GLY A 162 1.51 -5.49 -21.61
C GLY A 162 2.34 -6.78 -21.48
N ILE A 163 2.21 -7.54 -20.39
CA ILE A 163 3.14 -8.63 -20.07
C ILE A 163 3.13 -9.77 -21.09
N HIS A 164 2.01 -9.97 -21.79
CA HIS A 164 1.90 -11.00 -22.82
C HIS A 164 2.88 -10.78 -23.98
N LEU A 165 3.32 -9.54 -24.23
CA LEU A 165 4.34 -9.25 -25.26
C LEU A 165 5.71 -9.87 -24.90
N ARG A 166 5.98 -10.19 -23.63
CA ARG A 166 7.22 -10.84 -23.19
C ARG A 166 7.33 -12.30 -23.67
N SER A 167 6.22 -12.96 -23.99
CA SER A 167 6.26 -14.34 -24.51
C SER A 167 6.95 -14.43 -25.87
N TYR A 168 6.99 -13.34 -26.64
CA TYR A 168 7.74 -13.27 -27.90
C TYR A 168 9.26 -13.39 -27.70
N ALA A 169 9.77 -13.01 -26.54
CA ALA A 169 11.17 -13.16 -26.15
C ALA A 169 11.46 -14.51 -25.48
N GLN A 170 10.57 -15.51 -25.60
CA GLN A 170 10.68 -16.83 -24.98
C GLN A 170 10.78 -16.81 -23.44
N LYS A 171 10.42 -15.68 -22.82
CA LYS A 171 10.32 -15.57 -21.37
C LYS A 171 8.93 -15.99 -20.88
N GLN A 172 8.85 -16.49 -19.65
CA GLN A 172 7.58 -16.87 -19.03
C GLN A 172 6.86 -15.61 -18.50
N PRO A 173 5.71 -15.18 -19.09
CA PRO A 173 5.07 -13.91 -18.73
C PRO A 173 4.71 -13.79 -17.25
N LYS A 174 4.30 -14.89 -16.63
CA LYS A 174 3.98 -14.93 -15.19
C LYS A 174 5.17 -14.57 -14.31
N GLN A 175 6.35 -15.12 -14.60
CA GLN A 175 7.54 -14.86 -13.79
C GLN A 175 8.01 -13.42 -13.98
N GLU A 176 7.96 -12.92 -15.22
CA GLU A 176 8.27 -11.52 -15.51
C GLU A 176 7.28 -10.57 -14.83
N TYR A 177 5.98 -10.88 -14.83
CA TYR A 177 4.98 -10.10 -14.10
C TYR A 177 5.29 -10.03 -12.61
N LYS A 178 5.56 -11.17 -11.97
CA LYS A 178 5.89 -11.19 -10.53
C LYS A 178 7.12 -10.35 -10.21
N ARG A 179 8.16 -10.41 -11.06
CA ARG A 179 9.37 -9.60 -10.87
C ARG A 179 9.09 -8.12 -11.06
N GLU A 180 8.51 -7.72 -12.19
CA GLU A 180 8.22 -6.32 -12.50
C GLU A 180 7.20 -5.73 -11.49
N ALA A 181 6.20 -6.51 -11.04
CA ALA A 181 5.25 -6.10 -10.01
C ALA A 181 5.91 -5.89 -8.64
N PHE A 182 6.93 -6.69 -8.30
CA PHE A 182 7.71 -6.51 -7.07
C PHE A 182 8.61 -5.26 -7.13
N GLU A 183 9.23 -5.01 -8.29
CA GLU A 183 10.00 -3.79 -8.53
C GLU A 183 9.12 -2.54 -8.39
N LEU A 184 7.93 -2.54 -9.01
CA LEU A 184 6.94 -1.46 -8.87
C LEU A 184 6.50 -1.26 -7.42
N PHE A 185 6.23 -2.35 -6.69
CA PHE A 185 5.83 -2.28 -5.29
C PHE A 185 6.95 -1.71 -4.40
N SER A 186 8.20 -2.13 -4.63
CA SER A 186 9.35 -1.62 -3.89
C SER A 186 9.57 -0.13 -4.16
N ALA A 187 9.43 0.30 -5.42
CA ALA A 187 9.50 1.71 -5.81
C ALA A 187 8.37 2.53 -5.18
N MET A 188 7.15 1.98 -5.11
CA MET A 188 6.02 2.61 -4.43
C MET A 188 6.31 2.83 -2.94
N LEU A 189 6.83 1.81 -2.24
CA LEU A 189 7.18 1.94 -0.82
C LEU A 189 8.29 2.99 -0.60
N ALA A 190 9.29 3.05 -1.47
CA ALA A 190 10.31 4.09 -1.43
C ALA A 190 9.73 5.49 -1.70
N GLY A 191 8.80 5.60 -2.66
CA GLY A 191 8.07 6.84 -2.95
C GLY A 191 7.28 7.36 -1.74
N ILE A 192 6.58 6.47 -1.03
CA ILE A 192 5.88 6.82 0.22
C ILE A 192 6.86 7.39 1.25
N LYS A 193 7.99 6.71 1.52
CA LYS A 193 8.99 7.20 2.48
C LYS A 193 9.53 8.58 2.08
N ALA A 194 9.83 8.77 0.80
CA ALA A 194 10.35 10.02 0.28
C ALA A 194 9.34 11.17 0.40
N GLU A 195 8.09 10.96 -0.01
CA GLU A 195 7.02 11.96 0.10
C GLU A 195 6.76 12.32 1.56
N VAL A 196 6.58 11.32 2.44
CA VAL A 196 6.34 11.54 3.87
C VAL A 196 7.50 12.33 4.49
N THR A 197 8.75 11.94 4.22
CA THR A 197 9.94 12.65 4.73
C THR A 197 10.00 14.08 4.22
N GLN A 198 9.79 14.29 2.92
CA GLN A 198 9.83 15.61 2.30
C GLN A 198 8.74 16.52 2.88
N THR A 199 7.48 16.08 2.91
CA THR A 199 6.37 16.88 3.42
C THR A 199 6.52 17.16 4.91
N THR A 200 6.86 16.16 5.71
CA THR A 200 7.03 16.34 7.16
C THR A 200 8.21 17.21 7.53
N THR A 201 9.26 17.26 6.70
CA THR A 201 10.42 18.14 6.97
C THR A 201 10.15 19.56 6.47
N THR A 202 9.62 19.73 5.26
CA THR A 202 9.49 21.04 4.60
C THR A 202 8.31 21.88 5.09
N VAL A 203 7.25 21.28 5.63
CA VAL A 203 6.05 22.06 6.00
C VAL A 203 6.38 23.14 7.04
N GLN A 204 5.99 24.38 6.76
CA GLN A 204 6.06 25.47 7.74
C GLN A 204 4.71 25.58 8.42
N VAL A 205 4.62 25.15 9.68
CA VAL A 205 3.38 25.28 10.44
C VAL A 205 3.20 26.75 10.83
N ARG A 206 2.23 27.40 10.20
CA ARG A 206 1.85 28.78 10.51
C ARG A 206 0.74 28.76 11.55
N ALA A 207 1.10 28.85 12.82
CA ALA A 207 0.19 28.96 13.96
C ALA A 207 -0.80 27.77 14.13
N PRO A 208 -1.24 27.48 15.37
CA PRO A 208 -2.08 26.30 15.67
C PRO A 208 -3.50 26.33 15.06
N GLU A 209 -3.90 27.42 14.41
CA GLU A 209 -5.24 27.58 13.81
C GLU A 209 -5.40 26.80 12.49
N ASP A 210 -4.31 26.51 11.77
CA ASP A 210 -4.36 25.76 10.50
C ASP A 210 -4.44 24.23 10.67
N VAL A 211 -4.22 23.71 11.89
CA VAL A 211 -4.32 22.26 12.18
C VAL A 211 -5.79 21.78 12.13
N GLN A 212 -6.76 22.70 12.25
CA GLN A 212 -8.19 22.40 12.10
C GLN A 212 -8.64 22.33 10.64
N ALA A 213 -7.85 22.83 9.68
CA ALA A 213 -8.18 22.81 8.26
C ALA A 213 -7.78 21.52 7.55
N VAL A 214 -7.05 20.63 8.23
CA VAL A 214 -6.87 19.23 7.80
C VAL A 214 -8.05 18.42 8.33
N ASP A 215 -9.27 18.85 7.96
CA ASP A 215 -10.41 17.95 7.90
C ASP A 215 -10.05 16.92 6.83
N LEU A 216 -9.42 15.83 7.30
CA LEU A 216 -9.24 14.58 6.56
C LEU A 216 -10.55 14.34 5.84
N HIS A 217 -10.51 14.40 4.50
CA HIS A 217 -11.67 14.08 3.68
C HIS A 217 -12.16 12.69 4.08
N ASP A 218 -13.22 12.67 4.87
CA ASP A 218 -14.00 11.51 5.29
C ASP A 218 -14.88 11.04 4.10
N ALA A 219 -14.25 10.95 2.92
CA ALA A 219 -14.88 10.62 1.65
C ALA A 219 -14.24 9.39 0.99
N LEU A 220 -13.59 8.54 1.78
CA LEU A 220 -13.36 7.13 1.44
C LEU A 220 -13.99 6.20 2.49
N SER A 221 -15.11 6.61 3.08
CA SER A 221 -16.06 5.64 3.62
C SER A 221 -16.69 4.88 2.44
N ASN A 222 -16.38 3.59 2.34
CA ASN A 222 -17.05 2.59 1.48
C ASN A 222 -16.71 2.58 -0.02
N VAL A 223 -15.43 2.46 -0.38
CA VAL A 223 -15.11 1.67 -1.57
C VAL A 223 -14.68 0.27 -1.13
N GLN A 224 -15.66 -0.53 -0.72
CA GLN A 224 -15.51 -1.99 -0.74
C GLN A 224 -15.39 -2.41 -2.20
N PHE A 225 -14.16 -2.49 -2.70
CA PHE A 225 -13.89 -3.29 -3.89
C PHE A 225 -14.12 -4.75 -3.51
N GLN A 226 -15.33 -5.25 -3.82
CA GLN A 226 -15.66 -6.66 -3.78
C GLN A 226 -14.83 -7.38 -4.87
N HIS A 227 -13.55 -7.63 -4.59
CA HIS A 227 -12.82 -8.68 -5.27
C HIS A 227 -13.14 -9.98 -4.55
N ALA A 228 -13.90 -10.85 -5.23
CA ALA A 228 -14.14 -12.22 -4.83
C ALA A 228 -12.80 -12.96 -4.76
N GLY A 229 -12.21 -12.98 -3.57
CA GLY A 229 -10.88 -13.51 -3.30
C GLY A 229 -10.88 -14.35 -2.03
N PHE A 230 -11.37 -15.58 -2.19
CA PHE A 230 -10.81 -16.81 -1.63
C PHE A 230 -10.66 -17.01 -0.10
N ASP A 231 -11.19 -16.14 0.77
CA ASP A 231 -11.29 -16.40 2.23
C ASP A 231 -12.72 -16.67 2.74
N GLU A 232 -13.73 -16.69 1.86
CA GLU A 232 -15.12 -16.99 2.23
C GLU A 232 -15.48 -18.50 2.22
N ALA A 233 -14.50 -19.40 2.09
CA ALA A 233 -14.77 -20.84 2.05
C ALA A 233 -14.91 -21.50 3.44
N GLN A 234 -14.66 -20.78 4.54
CA GLN A 234 -14.77 -21.35 5.90
C GLN A 234 -15.86 -20.73 6.77
N ASP A 235 -16.41 -19.56 6.42
CA ASP A 235 -17.48 -18.92 7.21
C ASP A 235 -18.90 -19.17 6.67
N PHE A 236 -19.05 -19.68 5.44
CA PHE A 236 -20.35 -20.10 4.92
C PHE A 236 -20.86 -21.44 5.48
N ALA A 237 -20.08 -22.15 6.30
CA ALA A 237 -20.52 -23.39 6.95
C ALA A 237 -21.17 -23.19 8.33
N ALA A 238 -21.08 -21.99 8.91
CA ALA A 238 -21.56 -21.73 10.29
C ALA A 238 -22.77 -20.78 10.37
N ALA A 239 -23.07 -20.02 9.32
CA ALA A 239 -24.16 -19.02 9.33
C ALA A 239 -25.48 -19.48 8.65
N GLU A 240 -25.54 -20.70 8.13
CA GLU A 240 -26.75 -21.27 7.48
C GLU A 240 -27.53 -22.26 8.37
N ALA A 241 -27.25 -22.28 9.68
CA ALA A 241 -27.95 -23.14 10.65
C ALA A 241 -29.17 -22.50 11.35
N GLU A 242 -29.52 -21.23 11.08
CA GLU A 242 -30.61 -20.52 11.79
C GLU A 242 -31.65 -19.82 10.89
N ALA A 243 -31.95 -20.35 9.70
CA ALA A 243 -33.18 -20.00 9.00
C ALA A 243 -33.80 -21.26 8.38
N GLY A 244 -34.86 -21.76 9.00
CA GLY A 244 -35.60 -22.94 8.55
C GLY A 244 -36.17 -22.77 7.13
N GLY A 245 -35.39 -23.16 6.13
CA GLY A 245 -35.83 -23.36 4.75
C GLY A 245 -36.59 -24.68 4.67
N LEU A 246 -37.91 -24.63 4.51
CA LEU A 246 -38.72 -25.82 4.26
C LEU A 246 -38.33 -26.41 2.90
N ASP A 247 -37.78 -27.63 2.92
CA ASP A 247 -37.45 -28.39 1.72
C ASP A 247 -38.74 -28.88 1.03
N PHE A 248 -38.97 -28.43 -0.20
CA PHE A 248 -40.12 -28.81 -1.02
C PHE A 248 -39.82 -29.97 -1.99
N SER A 249 -38.61 -30.54 -1.96
CA SER A 249 -38.16 -31.62 -2.86
C SER A 249 -38.96 -32.92 -2.72
N SER A 250 -39.60 -33.10 -1.56
CA SER A 250 -40.26 -34.36 -1.15
C SER A 250 -41.79 -34.32 -1.17
N VAL A 251 -42.41 -33.22 -1.63
CA VAL A 251 -43.86 -32.99 -1.49
C VAL A 251 -44.60 -33.41 -2.75
N GLY A 252 -45.57 -34.32 -2.62
CA GLY A 252 -46.42 -34.75 -3.72
C GLY A 252 -47.34 -33.62 -4.22
N ARG A 253 -47.61 -33.59 -5.52
CA ARG A 253 -48.35 -32.49 -6.18
C ARG A 253 -49.75 -32.20 -5.58
N ASN A 254 -50.39 -33.20 -4.95
CA ASN A 254 -51.71 -33.08 -4.32
C ASN A 254 -51.68 -32.95 -2.79
N ASP A 255 -50.49 -32.99 -2.17
CA ASP A 255 -50.32 -32.93 -0.72
C ASP A 255 -50.53 -31.50 -0.19
N PRO A 256 -50.84 -31.32 1.11
CA PRO A 256 -50.89 -30.00 1.72
C PRO A 256 -49.53 -29.31 1.60
N CYS A 257 -49.53 -28.03 1.22
CA CYS A 257 -48.30 -27.28 1.01
C CYS A 257 -47.58 -27.01 2.35
N PRO A 258 -46.27 -27.32 2.48
CA PRO A 258 -45.51 -27.14 3.73
C PRO A 258 -45.43 -25.71 4.23
N CYS A 259 -45.76 -24.70 3.41
CA CYS A 259 -45.76 -23.29 3.81
C CYS A 259 -46.88 -22.92 4.81
N GLY A 260 -47.70 -23.89 5.26
CA GLY A 260 -48.77 -23.65 6.24
C GLY A 260 -50.04 -23.02 5.66
N SER A 261 -50.15 -22.85 4.34
CA SER A 261 -51.28 -22.16 3.69
C SER A 261 -52.61 -22.93 3.67
N GLY A 262 -52.62 -24.20 4.10
CA GLY A 262 -53.80 -25.07 4.07
C GLY A 262 -54.27 -25.50 2.67
N LYS A 263 -53.60 -25.06 1.60
CA LYS A 263 -53.91 -25.39 0.20
C LYS A 263 -53.06 -26.57 -0.31
N LYS A 264 -53.54 -27.29 -1.32
CA LYS A 264 -52.75 -28.33 -2.00
C LYS A 264 -51.57 -27.73 -2.75
N PHE A 265 -50.43 -28.41 -2.79
CA PHE A 265 -49.16 -27.92 -3.35
C PHE A 265 -49.30 -27.36 -4.78
N LYS A 266 -50.02 -28.07 -5.68
CA LYS A 266 -50.29 -27.61 -7.06
C LYS A 266 -51.08 -26.30 -7.20
N GLN A 267 -51.74 -25.84 -6.13
CA GLN A 267 -52.51 -24.59 -6.11
C GLN A 267 -51.81 -23.47 -5.33
N CYS A 268 -50.59 -23.73 -4.85
CA CYS A 268 -49.75 -22.79 -4.12
C CYS A 268 -48.36 -22.76 -4.78
N HIS A 269 -47.29 -23.15 -4.08
CA HIS A 269 -45.91 -23.10 -4.57
C HIS A 269 -45.60 -24.05 -5.75
N GLY A 270 -46.45 -25.06 -6.01
CA GLY A 270 -46.34 -25.95 -7.17
C GLY A 270 -47.24 -25.58 -8.36
N LYS A 271 -47.75 -24.34 -8.40
CA LYS A 271 -48.62 -23.85 -9.49
C LYS A 271 -47.77 -23.51 -10.71
N LEU A 272 -47.93 -24.30 -11.78
CA LEU A 272 -47.37 -24.00 -13.09
C LEU A 272 -48.37 -23.11 -13.82
N ASN A 273 -47.93 -21.95 -14.31
CA ASN A 273 -48.70 -21.12 -15.24
C ASN A 273 -48.64 -21.72 -16.65
#